data_AF-A0A535ZPE5-F1
#
_entry.id   AF-A0A535ZPE5-F1
#
_cell.length_a   1.000
_cell.length_b   1.000
_cell.length_c   1.000
_cell.angle_alpha   90.00
_cell.angle_beta   90.00
_cell.angle_gamma   90.00
#
_symmetry.space_group_name_H-M   'P 1'
#
loop_
_entity.id
_entity.type
_entity.pdbx_description
1 polymer ?
#
loop_
_entity_poly.entity_id
_entity_poly.type
_entity_poly.pdbx_seq_one_letter_code
_entity_poly.pdbx_strand_id
1 'polypeptide(L)'
;MQTCPRCRRSVAAEAAFCPHCGAQLQVQPLTGEIIDGTQRFKRNRPLNPARAARLSIVPGLGHWYAGAPLKGLAFFAGIVGPLVIGTELDLSVVGAVVGVPLDLGGLGLWAFCAYDAYRTARNRMRPAA
;
A
#
# COMPACT_ATOMS: atom_id res chain seq x y z
N MET A 1 13.62 -4.70 -56.46
CA MET A 1 14.54 -5.65 -55.80
C MET A 1 15.30 -4.87 -54.75
N GLN A 2 15.52 -5.41 -53.56
CA GLN A 2 16.31 -4.77 -52.51
C GLN A 2 17.38 -5.73 -52.00
N THR A 3 18.46 -5.19 -51.44
CA THR A 3 19.58 -6.00 -50.93
C THR A 3 19.38 -6.24 -49.44
N CYS A 4 19.44 -7.51 -49.00
CA CYS A 4 19.33 -7.83 -47.58
C CYS A 4 20.53 -7.24 -46.79
N PRO A 5 20.32 -6.45 -45.73
CA PRO A 5 21.41 -5.84 -44.96
C PRO A 5 22.25 -6.86 -44.18
N ARG A 6 21.73 -8.07 -43.95
CA ARG A 6 22.41 -9.13 -43.17
C ARG A 6 23.31 -10.04 -44.02
N CYS A 7 22.82 -10.52 -45.16
CA CYS A 7 23.56 -11.48 -46.01
C CYS A 7 23.91 -10.97 -47.42
N ARG A 8 23.50 -9.74 -47.76
CA ARG A 8 23.78 -9.04 -49.03
C ARG A 8 23.27 -9.71 -50.32
N ARG A 9 22.43 -10.74 -50.23
CA ARG A 9 21.73 -11.30 -51.40
C ARG A 9 20.56 -10.41 -51.83
N SER A 10 20.21 -10.50 -53.11
CA SER A 10 19.02 -9.85 -53.66
C SER A 10 17.77 -10.52 -53.12
N VAL A 11 16.81 -9.70 -52.68
CA VAL A 11 15.51 -10.13 -52.18
C VAL A 11 14.43 -9.28 -52.84
N ALA A 12 13.24 -9.84 -52.96
CA ALA A 12 12.08 -9.11 -53.44
C ALA A 12 11.73 -7.94 -52.48
N ALA A 13 11.19 -6.85 -53.03
CA ALA A 13 11.04 -5.59 -52.31
C ALA A 13 9.94 -5.62 -51.23
N GLU A 14 8.99 -6.55 -51.33
CA GLU A 14 7.88 -6.71 -50.39
C GLU A 14 8.14 -7.79 -49.33
N ALA A 15 9.20 -8.58 -49.48
CA ALA A 15 9.43 -9.75 -48.63
C ALA A 15 9.56 -9.33 -47.16
N ALA A 16 8.69 -9.87 -46.30
CA ALA A 16 8.75 -9.59 -44.86
C ALA A 16 10.01 -10.18 -44.19
N PHE A 17 10.51 -11.29 -44.73
CA PHE A 17 11.69 -12.02 -44.27
C PHE A 17 12.60 -12.41 -45.44
N CYS A 18 13.92 -12.49 -45.21
CA CYS A 18 14.89 -12.92 -46.20
C CYS A 18 14.93 -14.47 -46.31
N PRO A 19 14.72 -15.08 -47.50
CA PRO A 19 14.69 -16.54 -47.66
C PRO A 19 16.07 -17.20 -47.55
N HIS A 20 17.16 -16.43 -47.57
CA HIS A 20 18.52 -16.96 -47.51
C HIS A 20 19.12 -17.00 -46.10
N CYS A 21 18.70 -16.10 -45.20
CA CYS A 21 19.30 -15.96 -43.87
C CYS A 21 18.28 -15.71 -42.74
N GLY A 22 16.99 -15.56 -43.06
CA GLY A 22 15.92 -15.35 -42.07
C GLY A 22 15.85 -13.94 -41.47
N ALA A 23 16.60 -12.96 -41.97
CA ALA A 23 16.49 -11.58 -41.49
C ALA A 23 15.11 -10.98 -41.78
N GLN A 24 14.48 -10.35 -40.79
CA GLN A 24 13.23 -9.60 -40.99
C GLN A 24 13.53 -8.29 -41.73
N LEU A 25 12.90 -8.09 -42.89
CA LEU A 25 13.10 -6.93 -43.76
C LEU A 25 11.98 -5.89 -43.60
N GLN A 26 10.80 -6.34 -43.15
CA GLN A 26 9.67 -5.48 -42.80
C GLN A 26 9.41 -5.61 -41.30
N VAL A 27 9.94 -4.66 -40.54
CA VAL A 27 9.60 -4.52 -39.11
C VAL A 27 8.34 -3.68 -39.05
N GLN A 28 7.21 -4.32 -38.75
CA GLN A 28 5.99 -3.58 -38.47
C GLN A 28 6.20 -2.81 -37.16
N PRO A 29 6.00 -1.48 -37.13
CA PRO A 29 6.09 -0.73 -35.89
C PRO A 29 4.98 -1.22 -34.96
N LEU A 30 5.37 -1.89 -33.89
CA LEU A 30 4.44 -2.22 -32.81
C LEU A 30 4.16 -0.95 -32.02
N THR A 31 3.01 -0.32 -32.27
CA THR A 31 2.50 0.78 -31.46
C THR A 31 1.87 0.19 -30.20
N GLY A 32 2.64 0.11 -29.12
CA GLY A 32 2.16 -0.24 -27.80
C GLY A 32 2.22 0.96 -26.85
N GLU A 33 1.25 1.07 -25.97
CA GLU A 33 1.36 1.97 -24.82
C GLU A 33 2.29 1.33 -23.78
N ILE A 34 3.28 2.10 -23.30
CA ILE A 34 4.15 1.63 -22.22
C ILE A 34 3.35 1.71 -20.93
N ILE A 35 2.89 0.57 -20.43
CA ILE A 35 2.23 0.48 -19.12
C ILE A 35 3.31 0.64 -18.05
N ASP A 36 3.51 1.88 -17.60
CA ASP A 36 4.40 2.18 -16.48
C ASP A 36 3.76 1.74 -15.15
N GLY A 37 4.09 0.52 -14.73
CA GLY A 37 3.62 -0.07 -13.47
C GLY A 37 4.09 0.67 -12.21
N THR A 38 5.03 1.62 -12.34
CA THR A 38 5.56 2.38 -11.19
C THR A 38 4.56 3.36 -10.60
N GLN A 39 3.57 3.81 -11.40
CA GLN A 39 2.54 4.76 -10.95
C GLN A 39 1.66 4.17 -9.83
N ARG A 40 1.45 2.84 -9.84
CA ARG A 40 0.69 2.16 -8.78
C ARG A 40 1.37 2.27 -7.41
N PHE A 41 2.69 2.47 -7.39
CA PHE A 41 3.49 2.61 -6.17
C PHE A 41 3.67 4.07 -5.71
N LYS A 42 3.32 5.06 -6.53
CA LYS A 42 3.67 6.47 -6.30
C LYS A 42 2.69 7.27 -5.45
N ARG A 43 1.71 6.64 -4.80
CA ARG A 43 0.77 7.35 -3.92
C ARG A 43 1.39 7.65 -2.55
N ASN A 44 2.47 8.43 -2.58
CA ASN A 44 3.07 9.05 -1.40
C ASN A 44 2.15 10.18 -0.93
N ARG A 45 1.04 9.80 -0.28
CA ARG A 45 0.20 10.77 0.42
C ARG A 45 1.08 11.42 1.50
N PRO A 46 1.14 12.75 1.60
CA PRO A 46 1.90 13.41 2.67
C PRO A 46 1.28 13.00 4.00
N LEU A 47 1.89 12.03 4.66
CA LEU A 47 1.45 11.50 5.93
C LEU A 47 2.22 12.22 7.03
N ASN A 48 1.51 12.86 7.96
CA ASN A 48 2.16 13.42 9.15
C ASN A 48 1.80 12.54 10.36
N PRO A 49 2.78 11.91 11.05
CA PRO A 49 2.51 11.06 12.20
C PRO A 49 1.77 11.78 13.33
N ALA A 50 2.04 13.07 13.53
CA ALA A 50 1.34 13.85 14.54
C ALA A 50 -0.14 14.02 14.19
N ARG A 51 -0.48 14.16 12.90
CA ARG A 51 -1.89 14.18 12.45
C ARG A 51 -2.55 12.81 12.65
N ALA A 52 -1.83 11.72 12.42
CA ALA A 52 -2.33 10.38 12.71
C ALA A 52 -2.68 10.21 14.20
N ALA A 53 -1.82 10.66 15.11
CA ALA A 53 -2.06 10.61 16.54
C ALA A 53 -3.24 11.51 16.97
N ARG A 54 -3.30 12.75 16.47
CA ARG A 54 -4.41 13.69 16.77
C ARG A 54 -5.76 13.17 16.27
N LEU A 55 -5.78 12.52 15.11
CA LEU A 55 -7.02 11.98 14.56
C LEU A 55 -7.55 10.80 15.38
N SER A 56 -6.70 10.13 16.17
CA SER A 56 -7.10 9.06 17.10
C SER A 56 -7.90 9.55 18.32
N ILE A 57 -8.27 10.83 18.40
CA ILE A 57 -9.33 11.28 19.32
C ILE A 57 -10.60 10.44 19.10
N VAL A 58 -10.92 10.11 17.86
CA VAL A 58 -11.89 9.04 17.60
C VAL A 58 -11.09 7.75 17.42
N PRO A 59 -11.34 6.71 18.24
CA PRO A 59 -10.58 5.47 18.18
C PRO A 59 -10.57 4.90 16.75
N GLY A 60 -9.39 4.52 16.26
CA GLY A 60 -9.19 3.92 14.94
C GLY A 60 -9.06 4.87 13.74
N LEU A 61 -9.47 6.16 13.82
CA LEU A 61 -9.36 7.07 12.68
C LEU A 61 -7.89 7.37 12.29
N GLY A 62 -7.00 7.48 13.27
CA GLY A 62 -5.56 7.67 13.02
C GLY A 62 -4.93 6.55 12.18
N HIS A 63 -5.38 5.30 12.38
CA HIS A 63 -4.95 4.16 11.57
C HIS A 63 -5.52 4.20 10.16
N TRP A 64 -6.75 4.68 9.98
CA TRP A 64 -7.35 4.88 8.65
C TRP A 64 -6.61 5.97 7.87
N TYR A 65 -6.29 7.09 8.52
CA TYR A 65 -5.45 8.13 7.93
C TYR A 65 -4.07 7.59 7.55
N ALA A 66 -3.45 6.78 8.42
CA ALA A 66 -2.18 6.14 8.13
C ALA A 66 -2.24 5.12 6.99
N GLY A 67 -3.44 4.61 6.61
CA GLY A 67 -3.64 3.57 5.59
C GLY A 67 -3.66 2.14 6.14
N ALA A 68 -3.94 1.95 7.43
CA ALA A 68 -4.07 0.65 8.11
C ALA A 68 -5.52 0.44 8.59
N PRO A 69 -6.49 0.26 7.68
CA PRO A 69 -7.91 0.23 8.03
C PRO A 69 -8.27 -0.91 9.00
N LEU A 70 -7.64 -2.08 8.85
CA LEU A 70 -7.88 -3.24 9.72
C LEU A 70 -7.50 -2.97 11.18
N LYS A 71 -6.36 -2.30 11.41
CA LYS A 71 -5.97 -1.88 12.77
C LYS A 71 -7.00 -0.89 13.34
N GLY A 72 -7.44 0.06 12.51
CA GLY A 72 -8.44 1.03 12.94
C GLY A 72 -9.77 0.37 13.33
N LEU A 73 -10.23 -0.61 12.54
CA LEU A 73 -11.43 -1.39 12.85
C LEU A 73 -11.26 -2.20 14.15
N ALA A 74 -10.10 -2.83 14.36
CA ALA A 74 -9.82 -3.58 15.57
C ALA A 74 -9.88 -2.69 16.83
N PHE A 75 -9.24 -1.52 16.81
CA PHE A 75 -9.30 -0.58 17.92
C PHE A 75 -10.70 0.02 18.10
N PHE A 76 -11.40 0.35 17.01
CA PHE A 76 -12.77 0.85 17.08
C PHE A 76 -13.71 -0.19 17.72
N ALA A 77 -13.67 -1.44 17.27
CA ALA A 77 -14.47 -2.51 17.84
C ALA A 77 -14.10 -2.83 19.30
N GLY A 78 -12.79 -2.84 19.63
CA GLY A 78 -12.30 -3.13 20.98
C GLY A 78 -12.55 -2.01 22.00
N ILE A 79 -12.65 -0.75 21.56
CA ILE A 79 -12.95 0.39 22.43
C ILE A 79 -14.46 0.68 22.41
N VAL A 80 -15.05 0.95 21.25
CA VAL A 80 -16.46 1.39 21.13
C VAL A 80 -17.44 0.24 21.30
N GLY A 81 -17.10 -0.99 20.88
CA GLY A 81 -17.99 -2.15 20.96
C GLY A 81 -18.46 -2.44 22.40
N PRO A 82 -17.54 -2.61 23.37
CA PRO A 82 -17.91 -2.79 24.77
C PRO A 82 -18.73 -1.63 25.34
N LEU A 83 -18.43 -0.38 24.94
CA LEU A 83 -19.17 0.81 25.36
C LEU A 83 -20.64 0.81 24.88
N VAL A 84 -20.90 0.35 23.65
CA VAL A 84 -22.25 0.36 23.05
C VAL A 84 -23.11 -0.80 23.54
N ILE A 85 -22.50 -1.97 23.77
CA ILE A 85 -23.24 -3.19 24.16
C ILE A 85 -23.57 -3.17 25.66
N GLY A 86 -23.07 -2.18 26.41
CA GLY A 86 -23.34 -2.04 27.84
C GLY A 86 -22.78 -3.20 28.67
N THR A 87 -21.94 -4.04 28.05
CA THR A 87 -21.12 -4.97 28.80
C THR A 87 -20.15 -4.11 29.58
N GLU A 88 -20.33 -4.01 30.89
CA GLU A 88 -19.22 -3.84 31.83
C GLU A 88 -18.31 -5.08 31.70
N LEU A 89 -17.82 -5.36 30.49
CA LEU A 89 -16.77 -6.32 30.22
C LEU A 89 -15.55 -5.64 30.80
N ASP A 90 -15.40 -5.90 32.08
CA ASP A 90 -14.40 -5.37 32.98
C ASP A 90 -13.13 -5.08 32.17
N LEU A 91 -12.78 -3.80 32.11
CA LEU A 91 -11.60 -3.27 31.42
C LEU A 91 -10.29 -3.97 31.87
N SER A 92 -10.40 -4.92 32.81
CA SER A 92 -9.44 -5.93 33.24
C SER A 92 -9.02 -6.93 32.19
N VAL A 93 -9.94 -7.55 31.45
CA VAL A 93 -9.55 -8.73 30.67
C VAL A 93 -8.75 -8.31 29.43
N VAL A 94 -9.15 -7.20 28.81
CA VAL A 94 -8.39 -6.59 27.70
C VAL A 94 -7.12 -5.90 28.23
N GLY A 95 -7.20 -5.24 29.39
CA GLY A 95 -6.04 -4.62 30.05
C GLY A 95 -4.97 -5.64 30.47
N ALA A 96 -5.36 -6.81 30.97
CA ALA A 96 -4.45 -7.86 31.41
C ALA A 96 -3.76 -8.58 30.24
N VAL A 97 -4.46 -8.77 29.11
CA VAL A 97 -3.87 -9.38 27.89
C VAL A 97 -2.88 -8.42 27.22
N VAL A 98 -3.03 -7.11 27.40
CA VAL A 98 -2.17 -6.07 26.77
C VAL A 98 -1.18 -5.41 27.77
N GLY A 99 -1.33 -5.64 29.08
CA GLY A 99 -0.45 -5.13 30.14
C GLY A 99 -0.78 -3.74 30.70
N VAL A 100 -2.03 -3.27 30.61
CA VAL A 100 -2.49 -1.95 31.07
C VAL A 100 -3.45 -2.11 32.27
N PRO A 101 -3.18 -1.48 33.44
CA PRO A 101 -4.00 -1.66 34.63
C PRO A 101 -5.39 -0.99 34.50
N LEU A 102 -6.37 -1.59 35.19
CA LEU A 102 -7.80 -1.27 35.21
C LEU A 102 -8.10 0.12 35.79
N ASP A 103 -9.26 0.68 35.46
CA ASP A 103 -9.67 2.11 35.54
C ASP A 103 -8.94 3.02 34.53
N LEU A 104 -7.69 2.68 34.22
CA LEU A 104 -6.92 3.18 33.08
C LEU A 104 -7.11 2.31 31.83
N GLY A 105 -7.93 1.26 31.84
CA GLY A 105 -8.02 0.32 30.72
C GLY A 105 -8.51 0.98 29.42
N GLY A 106 -9.57 1.78 29.49
CA GLY A 106 -10.16 2.46 28.33
C GLY A 106 -9.32 3.65 27.88
N LEU A 107 -8.92 4.51 28.82
CA LEU A 107 -8.06 5.66 28.53
C LEU A 107 -6.64 5.26 28.13
N GLY A 108 -6.10 4.21 28.72
CA GLY A 108 -4.80 3.62 28.42
C GLY A 108 -4.80 2.87 27.09
N LEU A 109 -5.84 2.09 26.79
CA LEU A 109 -6.04 1.49 25.46
C LEU A 109 -6.22 2.57 24.39
N TRP A 110 -6.92 3.67 24.71
CA TRP A 110 -7.09 4.82 23.81
C TRP A 110 -5.79 5.60 23.60
N ALA A 111 -5.01 5.84 24.66
CA ALA A 111 -3.67 6.42 24.56
C ALA A 111 -2.71 5.52 23.77
N PHE A 112 -2.77 4.20 23.99
CA PHE A 112 -2.04 3.21 23.21
C PHE A 112 -2.48 3.21 21.74
N CYS A 113 -3.78 3.32 21.45
CA CYS A 113 -4.31 3.47 20.10
C CYS A 113 -3.73 4.72 19.40
N ALA A 114 -3.64 5.86 20.10
CA ALA A 114 -3.03 7.07 19.57
C ALA A 114 -1.53 6.90 19.30
N TYR A 115 -0.80 6.27 20.23
CA TYR A 115 0.62 5.94 20.06
C TYR A 115 0.86 4.93 18.91
N ASP A 116 0.06 3.88 18.77
CA ASP A 116 0.17 2.92 17.68
C ASP A 116 -0.17 3.56 16.32
N ALA A 117 -1.13 4.48 16.26
CA ALA A 117 -1.42 5.26 15.05
C ALA A 117 -0.20 6.13 14.65
N TYR A 118 0.42 6.81 15.61
CA TYR A 118 1.66 7.56 15.40
C TYR A 118 2.79 6.66 14.91
N ARG A 119 3.02 5.51 15.58
CA ARG A 119 4.07 4.54 15.20
C ARG A 119 3.81 3.95 13.82
N THR A 120 2.56 3.61 13.50
CA THR A 120 2.15 3.07 12.20
C THR A 120 2.40 4.10 11.09
N ALA A 121 2.06 5.36 11.32
CA ALA A 121 2.35 6.44 10.37
C ALA A 121 3.86 6.69 10.22
N ARG A 122 4.60 6.75 11.33
CA ARG A 122 6.07 6.96 11.32
C ARG A 122 6.79 5.87 10.56
N ASN A 123 6.43 4.61 10.78
CA ASN A 123 7.07 3.48 10.11
C ASN A 123 6.83 3.48 8.60
N ARG A 124 5.67 3.96 8.14
CA ARG A 124 5.37 4.09 6.70
C ARG A 124 6.13 5.20 5.99
N MET A 125 6.61 6.21 6.74
CA MET A 125 7.44 7.26 6.17
C MET A 125 8.92 6.89 6.09
N ARG A 126 9.36 5.84 6.80
CA ARG A 126 10.77 5.42 6.72
C ARG A 126 11.01 4.86 5.32
N PRO A 127 11.98 5.39 4.56
CA PRO A 127 12.33 4.80 3.28
C PRO A 127 12.70 3.33 3.50
N ALA A 128 12.25 2.45 2.61
CA ALA A 128 12.70 1.06 2.61
C ALA A 128 14.22 1.10 2.43
N ALA A 129 14.94 0.63 3.45
CA ALA A 129 16.40 0.53 3.45
C ALA A 129 16.85 -0.55 2.46
#